data_AF-A0A662EE60-F1
#
_entry.id   AF-A0A662EE60-F1
#
_cell.length_a   1.000
_cell.length_b   1.000
_cell.length_c   1.000
_cell.angle_alpha   90.00
_cell.angle_beta   90.00
_cell.angle_gamma   90.00
#
_symmetry.space_group_name_H-M   'P 1'
#
loop_
_entity.id
_entity.type
_entity.pdbx_description
1 polymer ?
#
loop_
_entity_poly.entity_id
_entity_poly.type
_entity_poly.pdbx_seq_one_letter_code
_entity_poly.pdbx_strand_id
1 'polypeptide(L)' 'MVAIPALDERCVNAIRFLSCDMIQEANSGHPGLPLGAAPMAYVLWTKHLKHNPKDPKWFDRDRFVLSAGHGSALLYALL' A
#
# COMPACT_ATOMS: atom_id res chain seq x y z
N MET A 1 -4.34 15.83 -16.09
CA MET A 1 -3.95 15.51 -14.70
C MET A 1 -5.23 15.10 -13.98
N VAL A 2 -5.38 13.83 -13.59
CA VAL A 2 -6.61 13.36 -12.92
C VAL A 2 -6.61 13.90 -11.49
N ALA A 3 -7.63 14.67 -11.12
CA ALA A 3 -7.77 15.17 -9.75
C ALA A 3 -8.13 14.01 -8.83
N ILE A 4 -7.25 13.73 -7.86
CA ILE A 4 -7.51 12.78 -6.78
C ILE A 4 -8.37 13.52 -5.75
N PRO A 5 -9.54 13.01 -5.35
CA PRO A 5 -10.33 13.61 -4.28
C PRO A 5 -9.50 13.83 -3.01
N ALA A 6 -9.79 14.88 -2.24
CA ALA A 6 -9.01 15.25 -1.07
C ALA A 6 -8.85 14.11 -0.02
N LEU A 7 -9.83 13.19 0.07
CA LEU A 7 -9.74 12.02 0.93
C LEU A 7 -8.76 10.97 0.37
N ASP A 8 -8.81 10.71 -0.92
CA ASP A 8 -7.93 9.75 -1.59
C ASP A 8 -6.45 10.20 -1.47
N GLU A 9 -6.17 11.50 -1.56
CA GLU A 9 -4.83 12.05 -1.33
C GLU A 9 -4.37 11.83 0.12
N ARG A 10 -5.26 12.00 1.10
CA ARG A 10 -4.96 11.70 2.51
C ARG A 10 -4.68 10.22 2.73
N CYS A 11 -5.42 9.32 2.08
CA CYS A 11 -5.15 7.89 2.15
C CYS A 11 -3.79 7.52 1.55
N VAL A 12 -3.45 8.09 0.39
CA VAL A 12 -2.12 7.92 -0.22
C VAL A 12 -1.02 8.39 0.72
N ASN A 13 -1.18 9.57 1.33
CA ASN A 13 -0.21 10.09 2.28
C ASN A 13 -0.17 9.25 3.57
N ALA A 14 -1.29 8.71 4.05
CA ALA A 14 -1.29 7.80 5.18
C ALA A 14 -0.44 6.55 4.91
N ILE A 15 -0.57 5.95 3.72
CA ILE A 15 0.27 4.81 3.32
C ILE A 15 1.76 5.20 3.29
N ARG A 16 2.09 6.38 2.75
CA ARG A 16 3.47 6.90 2.73
C ARG A 16 4.05 7.03 4.13
N PHE A 17 3.34 7.74 5.01
CA PHE A 17 3.85 8.05 6.34
C PHE A 17 3.88 6.83 7.25
N LEU A 18 2.86 5.95 7.21
CA LEU A 18 2.93 4.67 7.92
C LEU A 18 4.14 3.83 7.50
N SER A 19 4.44 3.79 6.19
CA SER A 19 5.61 3.08 5.69
C SER A 19 6.92 3.70 6.17
N CYS A 20 7.02 5.03 6.14
CA CYS A 20 8.19 5.76 6.64
C CYS A 20 8.39 5.55 8.14
N ASP A 21 7.32 5.64 8.93
CA ASP A 21 7.37 5.50 10.38
C ASP A 21 7.82 4.09 10.77
N MET A 22 7.31 3.04 10.10
CA MET A 22 7.77 1.66 10.31
C MET A 22 9.28 1.49 10.04
N ILE A 23 9.77 2.07 8.95
CA ILE A 23 11.19 1.99 8.57
C ILE A 23 12.06 2.79 9.55
N GLN A 24 11.60 3.97 9.94
CA GLN A 24 12.32 4.86 10.85
C GLN A 24 12.44 4.24 12.24
N GLU A 25 11.36 3.66 12.76
CA GLU A 25 11.34 2.97 14.06
C GLU A 25 12.24 1.73 14.04
N ALA A 26 12.24 0.98 12.94
CA ALA A 26 13.13 -0.17 12.77
C ALA A 26 14.60 0.23 12.53
N ASN A 27 14.89 1.51 12.28
CA ASN A 27 16.18 2.02 11.81
C ASN A 27 16.74 1.21 10.62
N SER A 28 15.85 0.65 9.79
CA SER A 28 16.17 -0.29 8.72
C SER A 28 14.99 -0.44 7.76
N GLY A 29 15.28 -0.44 6.45
CA GLY A 29 14.27 -0.66 5.40
C GLY A 29 14.47 0.23 4.16
N HIS A 30 13.49 0.23 3.25
CA HIS A 30 13.57 0.91 1.96
C HIS A 30 12.39 1.89 1.76
N PRO A 31 12.56 3.19 2.06
CA PRO A 31 11.46 4.16 2.04
C PRO A 31 11.11 4.65 0.63
N GLY A 32 12.04 4.55 -0.33
CA GLY A 32 11.86 5.08 -1.68
C GLY A 32 10.66 4.46 -2.42
N LEU A 33 10.53 3.13 -2.40
CA LEU A 33 9.43 2.44 -3.07
C LEU A 33 8.07 2.78 -2.43
N PRO A 34 7.86 2.68 -1.11
CA PRO A 34 6.60 3.09 -0.49
C PRO A 34 6.18 4.53 -0.82
N LEU A 35 7.13 5.47 -0.83
CA LEU A 35 6.85 6.88 -1.15
C LEU A 35 6.36 7.06 -2.59
N GLY A 36 7.02 6.39 -3.55
CA GLY A 36 6.70 6.50 -4.98
C GLY A 36 5.48 5.69 -5.40
N ALA A 37 5.29 4.50 -4.84
CA ALA A 37 4.25 3.55 -5.25
C ALA A 37 2.94 3.65 -4.45
N ALA A 38 2.87 4.43 -3.35
CA ALA A 38 1.64 4.62 -2.60
C ALA A 38 0.41 5.02 -3.46
N PRO A 39 0.50 5.91 -4.47
CA PRO A 39 -0.64 6.24 -5.31
C PRO A 39 -1.17 5.05 -6.12
N MET A 40 -0.29 4.30 -6.78
CA MET A 40 -0.70 3.13 -7.57
C MET A 40 -1.21 2.00 -6.67
N ALA A 41 -0.60 1.81 -5.50
CA ALA A 41 -1.04 0.83 -4.53
C ALA A 41 -2.42 1.16 -3.98
N TYR A 42 -2.68 2.43 -3.62
CA TYR A 42 -3.99 2.89 -3.17
C TYR A 42 -5.09 2.62 -4.20
N VAL A 43 -4.87 3.00 -5.46
CA VAL A 43 -5.84 2.79 -6.54
C VAL A 43 -6.09 1.29 -6.76
N LEU A 44 -5.03 0.49 -6.81
CA LEU A 44 -5.13 -0.97 -6.94
C LEU A 44 -5.94 -1.59 -5.80
N TRP A 45 -5.61 -1.25 -4.54
CA TRP A 45 -6.21 -1.86 -3.34
C TRP A 45 -7.67 -1.47 -3.12
N THR A 46 -8.04 -0.25 -3.49
CA THR A 46 -9.36 0.31 -3.16
C THR A 46 -10.35 0.27 -4.33
N LYS A 47 -9.88 0.23 -5.57
CA LYS A 47 -10.74 0.33 -6.76
C LYS A 47 -10.73 -0.91 -7.65
N HIS A 48 -9.67 -1.72 -7.60
CA HIS A 48 -9.49 -2.81 -8.58
C HIS A 48 -9.38 -4.20 -7.95
N LEU A 49 -8.76 -4.36 -6.79
CA LEU A 49 -8.63 -5.67 -6.16
C LEU A 49 -9.95 -6.14 -5.58
N LYS A 50 -10.40 -7.30 -6.02
CA LYS A 50 -11.45 -8.09 -5.39
C LYS A 50 -10.84 -8.89 -4.24
N HIS A 51 -10.93 -8.36 -3.02
CA HIS A 51 -10.41 -9.02 -1.82
C HIS A 51 -11.34 -8.86 -0.62
N ASN A 52 -11.15 -9.73 0.38
CA ASN A 52 -11.85 -9.64 1.66
C ASN A 52 -10.82 -9.75 2.80
N PRO A 53 -10.46 -8.65 3.48
CA PRO A 53 -9.50 -8.67 4.58
C PRO A 53 -9.92 -9.58 5.75
N LYS A 54 -11.22 -9.84 5.92
CA LYS A 54 -11.76 -10.74 6.96
C LYS A 54 -11.65 -12.22 6.59
N ASP A 55 -11.48 -12.53 5.31
CA ASP A 55 -11.22 -13.89 4.81
C ASP A 55 -10.09 -13.90 3.77
N PRO A 56 -8.82 -13.83 4.21
CA PRO A 56 -7.66 -13.91 3.32
C PRO A 56 -7.52 -15.26 2.62
N LYS A 57 -8.29 -16.29 2.99
CA LYS A 57 -8.26 -17.62 2.38
C LYS A 57 -9.34 -17.81 1.32
N TRP A 58 -10.22 -16.84 1.13
CA TRP A 58 -11.26 -16.85 0.08
C TRP A 58 -10.66 -17.25 -1.28
N PHE A 59 -11.19 -18.32 -1.85
CA PHE A 59 -10.63 -18.98 -3.02
C PHE A 59 -10.60 -18.09 -4.28
N ASP A 60 -11.65 -17.30 -4.48
CA ASP A 60 -11.91 -16.50 -5.70
C ASP A 60 -11.54 -15.01 -5.53
N ARG A 61 -10.63 -14.72 -4.59
CA ARG A 61 -10.03 -13.39 -4.42
C ARG A 61 -8.93 -13.16 -5.47
N ASP A 62 -8.73 -11.89 -5.82
CA ASP A 62 -7.54 -11.48 -6.56
C ASP A 62 -6.27 -11.68 -5.73
N ARG A 63 -5.17 -12.03 -6.38
CA ARG A 63 -3.88 -12.29 -5.72
C ARG A 63 -2.89 -11.19 -6.07
N PHE A 64 -2.56 -10.36 -5.07
CA PHE A 64 -1.49 -9.38 -5.18
C PHE A 64 -0.14 -10.00 -4.79
N VAL A 65 0.88 -9.75 -5.60
CA VAL A 65 2.27 -10.16 -5.33
C VAL A 65 3.19 -8.96 -5.49
N LEU A 66 3.83 -8.54 -4.38
CA LEU A 66 4.85 -7.50 -4.43
C LEU A 66 6.21 -8.12 -4.80
N SER A 67 6.52 -8.16 -6.10
CA SER A 67 7.79 -8.70 -6.58
C SER A 67 9.01 -7.90 -6.08
N ALA A 68 8.86 -6.59 -5.94
CA ALA A 68 9.87 -5.70 -5.33
C ALA A 68 9.80 -5.79 -3.80
N GLY A 69 10.14 -6.95 -3.25
CA GLY A 69 9.93 -7.29 -1.84
C GLY A 69 10.65 -6.39 -0.82
N HIS A 70 11.67 -5.64 -1.25
CA HIS A 70 12.31 -4.64 -0.41
C HIS A 70 11.35 -3.51 0.02
N GLY A 71 10.25 -3.32 -0.71
CA GLY A 71 9.14 -2.42 -0.36
C GLY A 71 8.15 -3.00 0.66
N SER A 72 8.57 -3.92 1.53
CA SER A 72 7.69 -4.62 2.48
C SER A 72 6.87 -3.69 3.38
N ALA A 73 7.43 -2.55 3.79
CA ALA A 73 6.71 -1.54 4.56
C ALA A 73 5.44 -1.03 3.84
N LEU A 74 5.48 -0.89 2.51
CA LEU A 74 4.30 -0.55 1.71
C LEU A 74 3.23 -1.64 1.83
N LEU A 75 3.61 -2.90 1.71
CA LEU A 75 2.68 -4.02 1.82
C LEU A 75 2.03 -4.05 3.20
N TYR A 76 2.80 -3.85 4.27
CA TYR A 76 2.27 -3.82 5.64
C TYR A 76 1.34 -2.63 5.87
N ALA A 77 1.60 -1.48 5.26
CA ALA A 77 0.71 -0.32 5.35
C ALA A 77 -0.65 -0.51 4.63
N LEU A 78 -0.76 -1.50 3.74
CA LEU A 78 -1.97 -1.82 2.97
C LEU A 78 -2.84 -2.91 3.60
N LEU A 79 -2.27 -3.73 4.49
CA LEU A 79 -2.92 -4.89 5.13
C LEU A 79 -3.56 -4.48 6.45
#